data_AF-A0A442I449-F1
#
_entry.id   AF-A0A442I449-F1
#
_cell.length_a   1.000
_cell.length_b   1.000
_cell.length_c   1.000
_cell.angle_alpha   90.00
_cell.angle_beta   90.00
_cell.angle_gamma   90.00
#
_symmetry.space_group_name_H-M   'P 1'
#
loop_
_entity.id
_entity.type
_entity.pdbx_description
1 polymer ?
#
loop_
_entity_poly.entity_id
_entity_poly.type
_entity_poly.pdbx_seq_one_letter_code
_entity_poly.pdbx_strand_id
1 'polypeptide(L)'
;MARSAIVTLHARLSTQTRCMIGANELDRMGRGAYLINTGRAGLIDTGALLRALDREQIAGAALDVFDTEPPSAGDPLVTRPRLLATPHIAAWTEEMRVRHTRSIVQNLQRLLAGKPGNLSNPEVLTRAGRTVP
;
A
#
# COMPACT_ATOMS: atom_id res chain seq x y z
N MET A 1 -4.22 9.07 18.23
CA MET A 1 -2.80 8.95 17.85
C MET A 1 -1.86 9.29 19.01
N ALA A 2 -2.12 10.36 19.77
CA ALA A 2 -1.26 10.85 20.85
C ALA A 2 -0.79 9.86 21.95
N ARG A 3 -1.42 8.68 22.07
CA ARG A 3 -1.02 7.65 23.04
C ARG A 3 -0.18 6.51 22.45
N SER A 4 0.08 6.55 21.14
CA SER A 4 0.79 5.51 20.41
C SER A 4 2.21 5.95 20.07
N ALA A 5 3.20 5.15 20.43
CA ALA A 5 4.59 5.36 19.99
C ALA A 5 4.81 4.89 18.54
N ILE A 6 3.99 3.97 18.05
CA ILE A 6 4.04 3.47 16.67
C ILE A 6 2.61 3.45 16.14
N VAL A 7 2.44 3.96 14.92
CA VAL A 7 1.19 3.87 14.17
C VAL A 7 1.48 3.12 12.87
N THR A 8 0.71 2.08 12.58
CA THR A 8 0.84 1.26 11.37
C THR A 8 -0.45 1.28 10.57
N LEU A 9 -0.36 1.37 9.24
CA LEU A 9 -1.51 1.48 8.35
C LEU A 9 -1.83 0.13 7.68
N HIS A 10 -3.02 -0.40 7.99
CA HIS A 10 -3.57 -1.63 7.43
C HIS A 10 -4.96 -1.39 6.81
N ALA A 11 -5.08 -0.36 5.99
CA ALA A 11 -6.32 0.03 5.34
C ALA A 11 -6.26 -0.19 3.83
N ARG A 12 -7.40 -0.54 3.22
CA ARG A 12 -7.57 -0.49 1.77
C ARG A 12 -7.61 0.97 1.32
N LEU A 13 -6.97 1.31 0.21
CA LEU A 13 -7.15 2.62 -0.41
C LEU A 13 -8.54 2.71 -1.08
N SER A 14 -9.27 3.75 -0.73
CA SER A 14 -10.61 4.07 -1.20
C SER A 14 -10.81 5.60 -1.19
N THR A 15 -11.97 6.08 -1.60
CA THR A 15 -12.33 7.50 -1.46
C THR A 15 -12.36 7.94 0.00
N GLN A 16 -12.76 7.05 0.93
CA GLN A 16 -12.87 7.35 2.37
C GLN A 16 -11.52 7.34 3.10
N THR A 17 -10.56 6.56 2.60
CA THR A 17 -9.25 6.35 3.26
C THR A 17 -8.10 7.07 2.56
N ARG A 18 -8.38 7.74 1.44
CA ARG A 18 -7.40 8.57 0.75
C ARG A 18 -6.97 9.73 1.64
N CYS A 19 -5.65 9.89 1.81
CA CYS A 19 -5.05 10.89 2.68
C CYS A 19 -5.62 10.87 4.11
N MET A 20 -6.03 9.69 4.60
CA MET A 20 -6.56 9.56 5.96
C MET A 20 -5.52 9.91 7.04
N ILE A 21 -4.23 9.86 6.70
CA ILE A 21 -3.16 10.44 7.50
C ILE A 21 -2.68 11.73 6.81
N GLY A 22 -3.21 12.86 7.27
CA GLY A 22 -2.81 14.20 6.85
C GLY A 22 -2.05 14.95 7.94
N ALA A 23 -1.94 16.28 7.78
CA ALA A 23 -1.25 17.14 8.75
C ALA A 23 -1.84 17.04 10.16
N ASN A 24 -3.18 17.00 10.28
CA ASN A 24 -3.86 16.94 11.58
C ASN A 24 -3.55 15.62 12.31
N GLU A 25 -3.51 14.50 11.60
CA GLU A 25 -3.20 13.19 12.18
C GLU A 25 -1.73 13.14 12.63
N LEU A 26 -0.82 13.65 11.81
CA LEU A 26 0.60 13.74 12.12
C LEU A 26 0.87 14.68 13.31
N ASP A 27 0.18 15.83 13.40
CA ASP A 27 0.27 16.76 14.54
C ASP A 27 -0.22 16.13 15.85
N ARG A 28 -1.14 15.17 15.75
CA ARG A 28 -1.64 14.40 16.90
C ARG A 28 -0.73 13.23 17.28
N MET A 29 0.31 12.94 16.51
CA MET A 29 1.35 11.99 16.90
C MET A 29 2.35 12.66 17.85
N GLY A 30 2.99 11.87 18.71
CA GLY A 30 4.05 12.39 19.57
C GLY A 30 5.35 12.58 18.78
N ARG A 31 6.20 13.54 19.20
CA ARG A 31 7.54 13.76 18.61
C ARG A 31 8.43 12.51 18.58
N GLY A 32 8.24 11.60 19.54
CA GLY A 32 8.94 10.31 19.59
C GLY A 32 8.29 9.18 18.80
N ALA A 33 7.19 9.43 18.08
CA ALA A 33 6.42 8.38 17.44
C ALA A 33 6.89 8.07 16.02
N TYR A 34 6.64 6.84 15.56
CA TYR A 34 6.92 6.38 14.20
C TYR A 34 5.66 6.06 13.42
N LEU A 35 5.64 6.41 12.14
CA LEU A 35 4.59 6.02 11.20
C LEU A 35 5.06 4.90 10.27
N ILE A 36 4.29 3.83 10.13
CA ILE A 36 4.60 2.70 9.26
C ILE A 36 3.48 2.52 8.23
N ASN A 37 3.83 2.41 6.95
CA ASN A 37 2.87 2.12 5.89
C ASN A 37 3.38 1.03 4.96
N THR A 38 2.74 -0.13 5.05
CA THR A 38 2.90 -1.26 4.12
C THR A 38 1.63 -1.52 3.30
N GLY A 39 0.72 -0.55 3.27
CA GLY A 39 -0.59 -0.64 2.63
C GLY A 39 -0.57 -0.03 1.23
N ARG A 40 -0.91 1.25 1.11
CA ARG A 40 -0.88 2.01 -0.14
C ARG A 40 -0.38 3.41 0.12
N ALA A 41 0.39 3.99 -0.80
CA ALA A 41 0.97 5.33 -0.64
C ALA A 41 -0.10 6.40 -0.37
N GLY A 42 -1.17 6.39 -1.17
CA GLY A 42 -2.27 7.35 -1.06
C GLY A 42 -3.11 7.31 0.23
N LEU A 43 -2.76 6.48 1.23
CA LEU A 43 -3.31 6.57 2.58
C LEU A 43 -2.73 7.76 3.36
N ILE A 44 -1.55 8.24 2.96
CA ILE A 44 -0.82 9.35 3.57
C ILE A 44 -0.81 10.53 2.60
N ASP A 45 -0.98 11.75 3.10
CA ASP A 45 -0.58 12.95 2.37
C ASP A 45 0.96 13.05 2.38
N THR A 46 1.58 12.74 1.24
CA THR A 46 3.03 12.76 1.04
C THR A 46 3.65 14.12 1.43
N GLY A 47 3.00 15.23 1.09
CA GLY A 47 3.48 16.56 1.44
C GLY A 47 3.43 16.83 2.94
N ALA A 48 2.38 16.37 3.62
CA ALA A 48 2.26 16.46 5.07
C ALA A 48 3.33 15.61 5.78
N LEU A 49 3.57 14.39 5.30
CA LEU A 49 4.62 13.52 5.86
C LEU A 49 6.00 14.15 5.70
N LEU A 50 6.34 14.67 4.53
CA LEU A 50 7.62 15.36 4.29
C LEU A 50 7.81 16.51 5.28
N ARG A 51 6.79 17.36 5.48
CA ARG A 51 6.84 18.46 6.46
C ARG A 51 6.99 17.96 7.89
N ALA A 52 6.30 16.88 8.26
CA ALA A 52 6.36 16.33 9.60
C ALA A 52 7.74 15.73 9.93
N LEU A 53 8.39 15.10 8.95
CA LEU A 53 9.76 14.61 9.08
C LEU A 53 10.75 15.78 9.21
N ASP A 54 10.59 16.82 8.39
CA ASP A 54 11.48 17.99 8.38
C ASP A 54 11.43 18.82 9.65
N ARG A 55 10.24 18.92 10.24
CA ARG A 55 10.00 19.66 11.48
C ARG A 55 10.24 18.81 12.73
N GLU A 56 10.66 17.56 12.56
CA GLU A 56 10.81 16.58 13.64
C GLU A 56 9.54 16.51 14.51
N GLN A 57 8.37 16.55 13.86
CA GLN A 57 7.06 16.38 14.49
C GLN A 57 6.83 14.92 14.88
N ILE A 58 7.45 14.00 14.16
CA ILE A 58 7.53 12.57 14.46
C ILE A 58 8.99 12.13 14.40
N ALA A 59 9.33 11.01 15.04
CA ALA A 59 10.70 10.51 15.12
C ALA A 59 11.19 9.97 13.76
N GLY A 60 10.27 9.44 12.96
CA GLY A 60 10.53 8.97 11.61
C GLY A 60 9.36 8.20 11.01
N ALA A 61 9.58 7.67 9.80
CA ALA A 61 8.62 6.82 9.12
C ALA A 61 9.29 5.62 8.44
N ALA A 62 8.53 4.54 8.25
CA ALA A 62 8.93 3.40 7.42
C ALA A 62 7.86 3.14 6.35
N LEU A 63 8.24 3.21 5.09
CA LEU A 63 7.33 3.05 3.95
C LEU A 63 7.79 1.91 3.05
N ASP A 64 6.85 1.04 2.70
CA ASP A 64 7.04 0.01 1.67
C ASP A 64 6.38 0.40 0.34
N VAL A 65 5.63 1.51 0.30
CA VAL A 65 4.78 1.91 -0.83
C VAL A 65 4.96 3.38 -1.16
N PHE A 66 4.94 3.71 -2.45
CA PHE A 66 5.20 5.06 -2.97
C PHE A 66 4.15 5.47 -4.02
N ASP A 67 3.95 6.77 -4.22
CA ASP A 67 2.95 7.26 -5.18
C ASP A 67 3.32 6.88 -6.63
N THR A 68 4.61 6.86 -6.93
CA THR A 68 5.17 6.29 -8.16
C THR A 68 6.09 5.14 -7.79
N GLU A 69 5.85 3.98 -8.39
CA GLU A 69 6.62 2.77 -8.12
C GLU A 69 7.25 2.23 -9.43
N PRO A 70 8.57 1.97 -9.44
CA PRO A 70 9.51 2.17 -8.34
C PRO A 70 9.79 3.67 -8.07
N PRO A 71 10.06 4.08 -6.82
CA PRO A 71 10.49 5.45 -6.55
C PRO A 71 11.85 5.71 -7.19
N SER A 72 12.08 6.94 -7.64
CA SER A 72 13.40 7.32 -8.18
C SER A 72 14.44 7.42 -7.06
N ALA A 73 15.73 7.32 -7.40
CA ALA A 73 16.80 7.52 -6.42
C ALA A 73 16.80 8.94 -5.80
N GLY A 74 16.21 9.94 -6.49
CA GLY A 74 16.05 11.31 -6.01
C GLY A 74 14.69 11.59 -5.36
N ASP A 75 13.88 10.58 -5.06
CA ASP A 75 12.59 10.77 -4.43
C ASP A 75 12.74 11.46 -3.06
N PRO A 76 11.98 12.53 -2.75
CA PRO A 76 12.10 13.28 -1.50
C PRO A 76 11.83 12.48 -0.23
N LEU A 77 11.06 11.39 -0.32
CA LEU A 77 10.85 10.47 0.79
C LEU A 77 12.06 9.53 0.91
N VAL A 78 12.49 8.91 -0.19
CA VAL A 78 13.62 7.95 -0.19
C VAL A 78 14.92 8.58 0.30
N THR A 79 15.17 9.83 -0.06
CA THR A 79 16.40 10.55 0.33
C THR A 79 16.38 11.10 1.75
N ARG A 80 15.27 10.95 2.49
CA ARG A 80 15.09 11.62 3.78
C ARG A 80 15.72 10.83 4.93
N PRO A 81 16.57 11.46 5.78
CA PRO A 81 17.30 10.74 6.84
C PRO A 81 16.45 10.00 7.88
N ARG A 82 15.22 10.46 8.14
CA ARG A 82 14.29 9.86 9.13
C ARG A 82 13.28 8.93 8.47
N LEU A 83 13.55 8.48 7.24
CA LEU A 83 12.69 7.56 6.51
C LEU A 83 13.43 6.27 6.18
N LEU A 84 12.81 5.14 6.52
CA LEU A 84 13.22 3.82 6.05
C LEU A 84 12.33 3.43 4.88
N ALA A 85 12.95 3.12 3.74
CA ALA A 85 12.25 2.73 2.52
C ALA A 85 12.49 1.24 2.21
N THR A 86 11.44 0.51 1.88
CA THR A 86 11.52 -0.82 1.26
C THR A 86 10.75 -0.84 -0.06
N PRO A 87 11.20 -1.61 -1.07
CA PRO A 87 10.67 -1.51 -2.44
C PRO A 87 9.43 -2.39 -2.68
N HIS A 88 8.33 -2.14 -1.96
CA HIS A 88 7.06 -2.89 -2.08
C HIS A 88 7.20 -4.41 -1.89
N ILE A 89 7.92 -4.80 -0.84
CA ILE A 89 8.26 -6.19 -0.54
C ILE A 89 7.60 -6.73 0.73
N ALA A 90 6.70 -5.99 1.39
CA ALA A 90 6.10 -6.40 2.67
C ALA A 90 5.39 -7.77 2.61
N ALA A 91 4.90 -8.19 1.44
CA ALA A 91 4.28 -9.49 1.23
C ALA A 91 5.20 -10.51 0.52
N TRP A 92 6.43 -10.15 0.16
CA TRP A 92 7.28 -10.92 -0.75
C TRP A 92 8.06 -12.03 -0.03
N THR A 93 7.37 -13.09 0.38
CA THR A 93 7.99 -14.32 0.91
C THR A 93 7.99 -15.46 -0.12
N GLU A 94 8.79 -16.50 0.13
CA GLU A 94 8.80 -17.70 -0.72
C GLU A 94 7.45 -18.41 -0.73
N GLU A 95 6.80 -18.54 0.44
CA GLU A 95 5.48 -19.14 0.59
C GLU A 95 4.42 -18.34 -0.16
N MET A 96 4.51 -17.01 -0.11
CA MET A 96 3.63 -16.13 -0.87
C MET A 96 3.78 -16.44 -2.37
N ARG A 97 5.01 -16.45 -2.89
CA ARG A 97 5.28 -16.73 -4.32
C ARG A 97 4.66 -18.04 -4.78
N VAL A 98 4.83 -19.12 -4.01
CA VAL A 98 4.26 -20.44 -4.32
C VAL A 98 2.72 -20.41 -4.29
N ARG A 99 2.13 -19.85 -3.23
CA ARG A 99 0.66 -19.78 -3.08
C ARG A 99 0.00 -18.91 -4.15
N HIS A 100 0.62 -17.78 -4.48
CA HIS A 100 0.09 -16.82 -5.44
C HIS A 100 0.12 -17.41 -6.85
N THR A 101 1.27 -17.99 -7.24
CA THR A 101 1.43 -18.66 -8.55
C THR A 101 0.41 -19.79 -8.71
N ARG A 102 0.24 -20.62 -7.68
CA ARG A 102 -0.76 -21.69 -7.67
C ARG A 102 -2.18 -21.14 -7.88
N SER A 103 -2.54 -20.06 -7.19
CA SER A 103 -3.86 -19.44 -7.30
C SER A 103 -4.12 -18.86 -8.69
N ILE A 104 -3.12 -18.24 -9.31
CA ILE A 104 -3.19 -17.72 -10.68
C ILE A 104 -3.44 -18.86 -11.67
N VAL A 105 -2.63 -19.92 -11.61
CA VAL A 105 -2.75 -21.08 -12.51
C VAL A 105 -4.13 -21.75 -12.36
N GLN A 106 -4.60 -21.94 -11.12
CA GLN A 106 -5.92 -22.51 -10.87
C GLN A 106 -7.06 -21.64 -11.41
N ASN A 107 -6.99 -20.31 -11.26
CA ASN A 107 -8.01 -19.41 -11.82
C ASN A 107 -7.98 -19.42 -13.36
N LEU A 108 -6.81 -19.52 -13.98
CA LEU A 108 -6.68 -19.65 -15.44
C LEU A 108 -7.27 -20.98 -15.95
N GLN A 109 -6.93 -22.10 -15.30
CA GLN A 109 -7.51 -23.41 -15.64
C GLN A 109 -9.04 -23.40 -15.53
N ARG A 110 -9.57 -22.81 -14.46
CA ARG A 110 -11.01 -22.61 -14.27
C ARG A 110 -11.64 -21.78 -15.40
N LEU A 111 -11.01 -20.67 -15.77
CA LEU A 111 -11.48 -19.83 -16.87
C LEU A 111 -11.51 -20.59 -18.21
N LEU A 112 -10.44 -21.33 -18.53
CA LEU A 112 -10.35 -22.12 -19.77
C LEU A 112 -11.33 -23.30 -19.82
N ALA A 113 -11.66 -23.87 -18.66
CA ALA A 113 -12.66 -24.92 -18.51
C ALA A 113 -14.12 -24.38 -18.48
N GLY A 114 -14.32 -23.08 -18.69
CA GLY A 114 -15.65 -22.46 -18.65
C GLY A 114 -16.26 -22.38 -17.25
N LYS A 115 -15.46 -22.45 -16.18
CA LYS A 115 -15.91 -22.32 -14.77
C LYS A 115 -15.14 -21.22 -14.02
N PRO A 116 -15.07 -19.98 -14.55
CA PRO A 116 -14.28 -18.92 -13.96
C PRO A 116 -14.72 -18.59 -12.52
N GLY A 117 -13.76 -18.15 -11.70
CA GLY A 117 -14.01 -17.69 -10.34
C GLY A 117 -13.07 -16.54 -9.99
N ASN A 118 -13.34 -15.85 -8.87
CA ASN A 118 -12.56 -14.69 -8.42
C ASN A 118 -12.43 -13.57 -9.48
N LEU A 119 -13.49 -13.32 -10.23
CA LEU A 119 -13.52 -12.29 -11.26
C LEU A 119 -13.71 -10.90 -10.66
N SER A 120 -12.80 -9.99 -10.95
CA SER A 120 -12.91 -8.58 -10.54
C SER A 120 -13.87 -7.78 -11.43
N ASN A 121 -14.04 -8.22 -12.69
CA ASN A 121 -14.82 -7.56 -13.74
C ASN A 121 -15.55 -8.60 -14.62
N PRO A 122 -16.54 -9.33 -14.08
CA PRO A 122 -17.25 -10.41 -14.78
C PRO A 122 -17.88 -9.98 -16.12
N GLU A 123 -18.30 -8.72 -16.23
CA GLU A 123 -18.92 -8.14 -17.42
C GLU A 123 -18.05 -8.21 -18.68
N VAL A 124 -16.72 -8.30 -18.52
CA VAL A 124 -15.78 -8.46 -19.64
C VAL A 124 -15.96 -9.79 -20.36
N LEU A 125 -16.33 -10.86 -19.64
CA LEU A 125 -16.57 -12.17 -20.25
C LEU A 125 -17.81 -12.12 -21.15
N THR A 126 -18.89 -11.53 -20.64
CA THR A 126 -20.12 -11.30 -21.41
C THR A 126 -19.85 -10.49 -22.67
N ARG A 127 -19.10 -9.38 -22.56
CA ARG A 127 -18.75 -8.53 -23.71
C ARG A 127 -17.89 -9.26 -24.76
N ALA A 128 -17.07 -10.22 -24.33
CA ALA A 128 -16.24 -11.02 -25.23
C ALA A 128 -17.01 -12.19 -25.91
N GLY A 129 -18.33 -12.26 -25.75
CA GLY A 129 -19.14 -13.37 -26.26
C GLY A 129 -18.86 -14.71 -25.57
N ARG A 130 -18.19 -14.68 -24.41
CA ARG A 130 -17.93 -15.86 -23.58
C ARG A 130 -18.96 -15.90 -22.48
N THR A 131 -20.00 -16.71 -22.64
CA THR A 131 -20.94 -16.99 -21.56
C THR A 131 -20.24 -17.80 -20.47
N VAL A 132 -20.23 -17.25 -19.26
CA VAL A 132 -20.05 -18.04 -18.06
C VAL A 132 -21.33 -18.88 -17.93
N PRO A 133 -21.26 -20.21 -17.79
CA PRO A 133 -22.45 -21.02 -17.52
C PRO A 133 -23.15 -20.59 -16.23
#